data_AF-A0A1H4TBD5-F1
#
_entry.id   AF-A0A1H4TBD5-F1
#
_cell.length_a   1.000
_cell.length_b   1.000
_cell.length_c   1.000
_cell.angle_alpha   90.00
_cell.angle_beta   90.00
_cell.angle_gamma   90.00
#
_symmetry.space_group_name_H-M   'P 1'
#
loop_
_entity.id
_entity.type
_entity.pdbx_description
1 polymer ?
#
loop_
_entity_poly.entity_id
_entity_poly.type
_entity_poly.pdbx_seq_one_letter_code
_entity_poly.pdbx_strand_id
1 'polypeptide(L)'
;MENFKRLRRAVLSTVITASLLSMGSCETNDSDLDSSIMTTTEEAQQQNYIVVFKDNVLEDIPSLKNYLTTQYGITEQQISKEYSSIFKGFTLKTSKNIANRFGLDSKIESVVKDNIIEISEAPEEPYYFESNKKNVTKRNANGSSMDEHGNITLPSGEVQPWAVSLVGSGNGTGKTVWVYEPHGYYKDGEVNIDWNRSKSFNSSGWGDPYSSTHANHVASILAAKKNGTGIHGIAHGATVVLIRPDASSFSGLVEALDYVRKNIKPGEVFNFSAGFKGESLWGEEERKGLRLFEKALKSLSKVAVCTIASGNSSQNLDTDHYFESSWSTRNDNLKVIGGLSRFIGRRGIYYAPWENSGFGSQIDYWLPAGKLPSWNKKHNRYSFGSGTSYAAPIAAAVLLLTNNKPKNALNITKNGYTAPVPSIR
;
A
#
# COMPACT_ATOMS: atom_id res chain seq x y z
N MET A 1 -27.95 -61.50 -20.54
CA MET A 1 -29.10 -60.59 -20.73
C MET A 1 -28.50 -59.22 -21.03
N GLU A 2 -28.05 -59.01 -22.27
CA GLU A 2 -28.82 -58.37 -23.36
C GLU A 2 -29.20 -56.92 -23.01
N ASN A 3 -28.58 -55.89 -23.63
CA ASN A 3 -28.88 -55.34 -24.96
C ASN A 3 -30.30 -54.73 -25.03
N PHE A 4 -30.63 -53.59 -25.64
CA PHE A 4 -29.95 -52.53 -26.40
C PHE A 4 -31.08 -51.58 -26.88
N LYS A 5 -30.73 -50.35 -27.31
CA LYS A 5 -31.40 -49.52 -28.36
C LYS A 5 -32.77 -48.92 -27.99
N ARG A 6 -33.24 -47.79 -28.50
CA ARG A 6 -32.90 -46.71 -29.48
C ARG A 6 -34.01 -45.64 -29.21
N LEU A 7 -33.89 -44.34 -29.51
CA LEU A 7 -33.92 -43.77 -30.86
C LEU A 7 -33.80 -42.23 -30.76
N ARG A 8 -33.05 -41.65 -31.70
CA ARG A 8 -32.83 -40.21 -31.95
C ARG A 8 -34.07 -39.53 -32.54
N ARG A 9 -34.24 -38.22 -32.30
CA ARG A 9 -34.74 -37.27 -33.31
C ARG A 9 -33.99 -35.94 -33.21
N ALA A 10 -33.60 -35.46 -34.38
CA ALA A 10 -32.91 -34.20 -34.66
C ALA A 10 -33.93 -33.13 -35.10
N VAL A 11 -33.66 -31.85 -34.79
CA VAL A 11 -34.23 -30.65 -35.43
C VAL A 11 -33.11 -29.60 -35.33
N LEU A 12 -32.30 -29.39 -36.36
CA LEU A 12 -32.45 -28.53 -37.55
C LEU A 12 -32.47 -27.01 -37.26
N SER A 13 -31.53 -26.36 -37.93
CA SER A 13 -31.05 -24.98 -37.89
C SER A 13 -32.04 -23.91 -38.38
N THR A 14 -31.85 -22.66 -37.96
CA THR A 14 -32.27 -21.49 -38.73
C THR A 14 -31.18 -20.42 -38.71
N VAL A 15 -30.44 -20.34 -39.82
CA VAL A 15 -29.60 -19.22 -40.25
C VAL A 15 -30.52 -18.24 -40.98
N ILE A 16 -30.52 -16.96 -40.58
CA ILE A 16 -31.19 -15.90 -41.33
C ILE A 16 -30.19 -15.28 -42.29
N THR A 17 -30.34 -15.62 -43.57
CA THR A 17 -29.74 -14.95 -44.72
C THR A 17 -30.67 -13.83 -45.15
N ALA A 18 -30.18 -12.59 -45.21
CA ALA A 18 -30.84 -11.51 -45.94
C ALA A 18 -30.03 -11.24 -47.20
N SER A 19 -30.57 -11.67 -48.33
CA SER A 19 -30.06 -11.41 -49.68
C SER A 19 -30.61 -10.08 -50.19
N LEU A 20 -29.75 -9.24 -50.75
CA LEU A 20 -30.14 -8.21 -51.72
C LEU A 20 -29.15 -8.30 -52.90
N LEU A 21 -29.67 -8.82 -54.01
CA LEU A 21 -29.04 -8.85 -55.32
C LEU A 21 -29.47 -7.59 -56.08
N SER A 22 -28.50 -6.88 -56.66
CA SER A 22 -28.69 -6.09 -57.87
C SER A 22 -27.52 -6.42 -58.82
N MET A 23 -27.84 -6.70 -60.09
CA MET A 23 -26.86 -6.96 -61.15
C MET A 23 -27.01 -5.96 -62.30
N GLY A 24 -25.85 -5.62 -62.89
CA GLY A 24 -25.64 -5.01 -64.22
C GLY A 24 -25.40 -3.50 -64.16
N SER A 25 -24.45 -2.87 -64.88
CA SER A 25 -23.42 -3.28 -65.85
C SER A 25 -22.55 -2.04 -66.19
N CYS A 26 -21.36 -2.26 -66.76
CA CYS A 26 -20.49 -1.33 -67.53
C CYS A 26 -19.63 -0.24 -66.83
N GLU A 27 -18.32 -0.55 -66.82
CA GLU A 27 -17.18 0.23 -67.37
C GLU A 27 -16.76 1.61 -66.81
N THR A 28 -15.52 1.57 -66.26
CA THR A 28 -14.41 2.56 -66.31
C THR A 28 -14.65 4.00 -65.82
N ASN A 29 -14.12 4.34 -64.64
CA ASN A 29 -12.95 5.23 -64.44
C ASN A 29 -12.87 5.76 -63.00
N ASP A 30 -11.62 6.08 -62.63
CA ASP A 30 -11.13 6.83 -61.46
C ASP A 30 -11.22 6.20 -60.07
N SER A 31 -10.05 5.72 -59.65
CA SER A 31 -9.67 5.40 -58.29
C SER A 31 -9.45 6.70 -57.49
N ASP A 32 -10.50 7.19 -56.84
CA ASP A 32 -10.34 8.02 -55.64
C ASP A 32 -10.18 7.09 -54.43
N LEU A 33 -8.94 6.95 -53.97
CA LEU A 33 -8.60 6.36 -52.69
C LEU A 33 -9.05 7.32 -51.57
N ASP A 34 -10.30 7.18 -51.13
CA ASP A 34 -10.73 7.76 -49.86
C ASP A 34 -10.14 6.91 -48.72
N SER A 35 -8.98 7.33 -48.23
CA SER A 35 -8.37 6.82 -47.01
C SER A 35 -9.20 7.27 -45.81
N SER A 36 -10.33 6.61 -45.58
CA SER A 36 -11.06 6.72 -44.32
C SER A 36 -10.23 6.05 -43.21
N ILE A 37 -9.32 6.82 -42.61
CA ILE A 37 -8.79 6.52 -41.29
C ILE A 37 -9.98 6.62 -40.33
N MET A 38 -10.67 5.50 -40.11
CA MET A 38 -11.44 5.32 -38.89
C MET A 38 -10.44 5.23 -37.72
N THR A 39 -9.88 6.37 -37.32
CA THR A 39 -9.34 6.53 -35.97
C THR A 39 -10.48 6.20 -35.04
N THR A 40 -10.39 5.05 -34.38
CA THR A 40 -11.39 4.65 -33.40
C THR A 40 -11.49 5.76 -32.35
N THR A 41 -12.69 6.07 -31.90
CA THR A 41 -12.97 7.16 -30.94
C THR A 41 -12.12 7.06 -29.65
N GLU A 42 -11.66 5.86 -29.31
CA GLU A 42 -10.77 5.59 -28.18
C GLU A 42 -9.34 6.13 -28.39
N GLU A 43 -8.81 6.11 -29.62
CA GLU A 43 -7.46 6.59 -29.94
C GLU A 43 -7.34 8.12 -29.86
N ALA A 44 -8.44 8.83 -30.12
CA ALA A 44 -8.52 10.28 -30.03
C ALA A 44 -8.83 10.77 -28.60
N GLN A 45 -9.31 9.89 -27.71
CA GLN A 45 -9.67 10.27 -26.34
C GLN A 45 -8.44 10.63 -25.52
N GLN A 46 -8.47 11.81 -24.89
CA GLN A 46 -7.42 12.23 -23.96
C GLN A 46 -7.54 11.50 -22.62
N GLN A 47 -6.42 10.96 -22.14
CA GLN A 47 -6.29 10.26 -20.86
C GLN A 47 -5.01 10.72 -20.16
N ASN A 48 -4.92 10.48 -18.86
CA ASN A 48 -3.71 10.77 -18.10
C ASN A 48 -2.73 9.60 -18.21
N TYR A 49 -1.45 9.91 -18.42
CA TYR A 49 -0.36 8.96 -18.45
C TYR A 49 0.80 9.45 -17.59
N ILE A 50 1.45 8.54 -16.88
CA ILE A 50 2.72 8.75 -16.20
C ILE A 50 3.83 8.34 -17.15
N VAL A 51 4.68 9.30 -17.53
CA VAL A 51 5.82 9.10 -18.41
C VAL A 51 7.10 9.18 -17.58
N VAL A 52 7.89 8.11 -17.62
CA VAL A 52 9.12 7.96 -16.82
C VAL A 52 10.31 7.94 -17.75
N PHE A 53 11.30 8.79 -17.48
CA PHE A 53 12.55 8.81 -18.22
C PHE A 53 13.56 7.83 -17.63
N LYS A 54 14.45 7.31 -18.47
CA LYS A 54 15.52 6.40 -18.06
C LYS A 54 16.49 7.10 -17.11
N ASP A 55 17.01 6.34 -16.15
CA ASP A 55 17.93 6.86 -15.11
C ASP A 55 19.25 7.43 -15.69
N ASN A 56 19.65 7.00 -16.90
CA ASN A 56 20.86 7.49 -17.58
C ASN A 56 20.65 8.81 -18.36
N VAL A 57 19.42 9.33 -18.43
CA VAL A 57 19.12 10.62 -19.04
C VAL A 57 19.59 11.73 -18.10
N LEU A 58 20.53 12.55 -18.56
CA LEU A 58 21.23 13.53 -17.71
C LEU A 58 20.45 14.84 -17.57
N GLU A 59 19.59 15.15 -18.53
CA GLU A 59 18.75 16.35 -18.56
C GLU A 59 17.90 16.51 -17.29
N ASP A 60 17.75 17.75 -16.85
CA ASP A 60 16.91 18.12 -15.71
C ASP A 60 15.42 18.18 -16.08
N ILE A 61 14.55 18.34 -15.08
CA ILE A 61 13.10 18.39 -15.29
C ILE A 61 12.68 19.51 -16.27
N PRO A 62 13.18 20.76 -16.16
CA PRO A 62 12.88 21.79 -17.16
C PRO A 62 13.27 21.39 -18.59
N SER A 63 14.45 20.79 -18.78
CA SER A 63 14.92 20.35 -20.09
C SER A 63 14.08 19.20 -20.65
N LEU A 64 13.68 18.24 -19.81
CA LEU A 64 12.81 17.12 -20.20
C LEU A 64 11.38 17.60 -20.50
N LYS A 65 10.88 18.60 -19.78
CA LYS A 65 9.61 19.25 -20.08
C LYS A 65 9.66 19.91 -21.46
N ASN A 66 10.70 20.70 -21.74
CA ASN A 66 10.90 21.32 -23.05
C ASN A 66 11.06 20.29 -24.18
N TYR A 67 11.71 19.15 -23.89
CA TYR A 67 11.80 18.02 -24.81
C TYR A 67 10.41 17.48 -25.19
N LEU A 68 9.53 17.24 -24.22
CA LEU A 68 8.16 16.79 -24.47
C LEU A 68 7.36 17.80 -25.31
N THR A 69 7.52 19.09 -25.03
CA THR A 69 6.87 20.15 -25.82
C THR A 69 7.37 20.18 -27.26
N THR A 70 8.69 20.12 -27.47
CA THR A 70 9.29 20.25 -28.80
C THR A 70 9.07 19.00 -29.67
N GLN A 71 9.22 17.80 -29.11
CA GLN A 71 9.16 16.55 -29.88
C GLN A 71 7.75 16.01 -30.08
N TYR A 72 6.86 16.28 -29.11
CA TYR A 72 5.53 15.68 -29.08
C TYR A 72 4.39 16.70 -29.05
N GLY A 73 4.70 18.00 -29.03
CA GLY A 73 3.68 19.06 -28.99
C GLY A 73 2.91 19.09 -27.67
N ILE A 74 3.45 18.52 -26.59
CA ILE A 74 2.81 18.54 -25.26
C ILE A 74 2.88 19.96 -24.70
N THR A 75 1.73 20.59 -24.47
CA THR A 75 1.67 21.91 -23.86
C THR A 75 1.87 21.84 -22.35
N GLU A 76 2.23 22.97 -21.72
CA GLU A 76 2.39 23.01 -20.27
C GLU A 76 1.08 22.68 -19.54
N GLN A 77 -0.07 23.07 -20.09
CA GLN A 77 -1.40 22.79 -19.51
C GLN A 77 -1.75 21.30 -19.53
N GLN A 78 -1.08 20.52 -20.39
CA GLN A 78 -1.26 19.07 -20.43
C GLN A 78 -0.43 18.37 -19.34
N ILE A 79 0.55 19.03 -18.72
CA ILE A 79 1.39 18.44 -17.67
C ILE A 79 0.77 18.77 -16.31
N SER A 80 0.35 17.75 -15.58
CA SER A 80 -0.35 17.91 -14.29
C SER A 80 0.53 17.63 -13.07
N LYS A 81 1.58 16.82 -13.22
CA LYS A 81 2.52 16.49 -12.13
C LYS A 81 3.95 16.35 -12.65
N GLU A 82 4.92 16.71 -11.83
CA GLU A 82 6.36 16.56 -12.12
C GLU A 82 7.00 15.69 -11.02
N TYR A 83 7.81 14.71 -11.42
CA TYR A 83 8.52 13.80 -10.52
C TYR A 83 10.02 14.00 -10.71
N SER A 84 10.74 14.13 -9.59
CA SER A 84 12.18 14.46 -9.63
C SER A 84 13.01 13.71 -8.59
N SER A 85 12.37 13.12 -7.59
CA SER A 85 13.03 12.54 -6.42
C SER A 85 12.97 11.02 -6.44
N ILE A 86 11.82 10.43 -6.79
CA ILE A 86 11.69 8.96 -6.95
C ILE A 86 12.23 8.50 -8.30
N PHE A 87 12.00 9.28 -9.36
CA PHE A 87 12.53 9.15 -10.72
C PHE A 87 12.26 10.47 -11.47
N LYS A 88 12.83 10.65 -12.66
CA LYS A 88 12.51 11.78 -13.55
C LYS A 88 11.28 11.45 -14.39
N GLY A 89 10.23 12.26 -14.33
CA GLY A 89 9.01 11.98 -15.09
C GLY A 89 7.92 13.01 -14.92
N PHE A 90 6.81 12.77 -15.61
CA PHE A 90 5.64 13.65 -15.61
C PHE A 90 4.35 12.84 -15.62
N THR A 91 3.29 13.38 -15.03
CA THR A 91 1.92 13.01 -15.41
C THR A 91 1.41 14.02 -16.42
N LEU A 92 0.88 13.53 -17.53
CA LEU A 92 0.36 14.38 -18.59
C LEU A 92 -0.92 13.82 -19.21
N LYS A 93 -1.78 14.71 -19.69
CA LYS A 93 -3.03 14.41 -20.39
C LYS A 93 -2.80 14.41 -21.89
N THR A 94 -2.90 13.24 -22.52
CA THR A 94 -2.68 13.09 -23.97
C THR A 94 -3.48 11.94 -24.58
N SER A 95 -3.46 11.79 -25.90
CA SER A 95 -4.11 10.70 -26.61
C SER A 95 -3.30 9.40 -26.52
N LYS A 96 -3.97 8.25 -26.67
CA LYS A 96 -3.31 6.93 -26.71
C LYS A 96 -2.24 6.85 -27.81
N ASN A 97 -2.47 7.51 -28.96
CA ASN A 97 -1.51 7.54 -30.07
C ASN A 97 -0.21 8.27 -29.70
N ILE A 98 -0.29 9.39 -28.97
CA ILE A 98 0.92 10.08 -28.48
C ILE A 98 1.59 9.24 -27.38
N ALA A 99 0.81 8.64 -26.47
CA ALA A 99 1.35 7.77 -25.42
C ALA A 99 2.10 6.55 -25.99
N ASN A 100 1.61 5.95 -27.08
CA ASN A 100 2.29 4.86 -27.77
C ASN A 100 3.62 5.31 -28.40
N ARG A 101 3.68 6.53 -28.94
CA ARG A 101 4.93 7.10 -29.48
C ARG A 101 5.98 7.31 -28.39
N PHE A 102 5.59 7.68 -27.17
CA PHE A 102 6.52 7.73 -26.04
C PHE A 102 7.16 6.37 -25.75
N GLY A 103 6.41 5.27 -25.91
CA GLY A 103 6.94 3.91 -25.72
C GLY A 103 8.03 3.51 -26.72
N LEU A 104 8.20 4.26 -27.81
CA LEU A 104 9.25 4.07 -28.82
C LEU A 104 10.46 4.99 -28.59
N ASP A 105 10.38 5.93 -27.66
CA ASP A 105 11.41 6.92 -27.41
C ASP A 105 12.59 6.32 -26.63
N SER A 106 13.80 6.51 -27.16
CA SER A 106 15.03 6.03 -26.53
C SER A 106 15.31 6.60 -25.13
N LYS A 107 14.75 7.77 -24.76
CA LYS A 107 14.91 8.41 -23.44
C LYS A 107 13.84 7.97 -22.44
N ILE A 108 12.70 7.44 -22.90
CA ILE A 108 11.58 7.06 -22.06
C ILE A 108 11.74 5.60 -21.64
N GLU A 109 11.64 5.35 -20.34
CA GLU A 109 11.73 4.02 -19.74
C GLU A 109 10.37 3.31 -19.77
N SER A 110 9.33 4.04 -19.38
CA SER A 110 7.99 3.49 -19.30
C SER A 110 6.91 4.56 -19.44
N VAL A 111 5.75 4.09 -19.88
CA VAL A 111 4.51 4.87 -19.98
C VAL A 111 3.43 4.04 -19.31
N VAL A 112 2.79 4.62 -18.30
CA VAL A 112 1.77 3.94 -17.49
C VAL A 112 0.49 4.75 -17.56
N LYS A 113 -0.63 4.13 -17.93
CA LYS A 113 -1.92 4.81 -17.86
C LYS A 113 -2.26 5.12 -16.41
N ASP A 114 -2.70 6.36 -16.15
CA ASP A 114 -3.09 6.80 -14.82
C ASP A 114 -4.52 6.35 -14.50
N ASN A 115 -4.61 5.14 -13.95
CA ASN A 115 -5.85 4.54 -13.48
C ASN A 115 -5.95 4.59 -11.96
N ILE A 116 -7.15 4.36 -11.42
CA ILE A 116 -7.30 4.08 -10.00
C ILE A 116 -6.78 2.67 -9.74
N ILE A 117 -5.78 2.55 -8.87
CA ILE A 117 -5.40 1.25 -8.31
C ILE A 117 -6.00 1.16 -6.91
N GLU A 118 -6.85 0.15 -6.69
CA GLU A 118 -7.49 -0.07 -5.39
C GLU A 118 -6.43 -0.44 -4.35
N ILE A 119 -6.28 0.43 -3.36
CA ILE A 119 -5.44 0.20 -2.18
C ILE A 119 -6.34 -0.34 -1.07
N SER A 120 -5.91 -1.45 -0.49
CA SER A 120 -6.57 -2.16 0.59
C SER A 120 -5.80 -1.98 1.90
N GLU A 121 -6.58 -1.88 2.97
CA GLU A 121 -6.11 -1.86 4.36
C GLU A 121 -6.93 -2.85 5.18
N ALA A 122 -6.50 -3.12 6.41
CA ALA A 122 -7.29 -3.94 7.30
C ALA A 122 -8.50 -3.16 7.84
N PRO A 123 -9.73 -3.71 7.77
CA PRO A 123 -10.85 -3.08 8.45
C PRO A 123 -10.59 -3.05 9.96
N GLU A 124 -11.05 -1.98 10.63
CA GLU A 124 -11.19 -2.03 12.08
C GLU A 124 -12.31 -3.00 12.46
N GLU A 125 -12.14 -3.67 13.59
CA GLU A 125 -13.17 -4.50 14.15
C GLU A 125 -14.11 -3.64 15.00
N PRO A 126 -15.45 -3.84 14.91
CA PRO A 126 -16.43 -3.08 15.71
C PRO A 126 -16.40 -3.44 17.21
N TYR A 127 -15.32 -4.04 17.71
CA TYR A 127 -15.19 -4.38 19.11
C TYR A 127 -14.77 -3.14 19.90
N TYR A 128 -15.72 -2.58 20.66
CA TYR A 128 -15.51 -1.40 21.49
C TYR A 128 -15.41 -1.78 22.96
N PHE A 129 -14.30 -1.43 23.60
CA PHE A 129 -14.20 -1.49 25.07
C PHE A 129 -14.41 -0.10 25.67
N GLU A 130 -15.40 0.02 26.56
CA GLU A 130 -15.52 1.19 27.43
C GLU A 130 -14.41 1.14 28.48
N SER A 131 -13.62 2.22 28.59
CA SER A 131 -12.52 2.36 29.56
C SER A 131 -12.93 2.10 31.03
N ASN A 132 -14.23 2.17 31.33
CA ASN A 132 -14.79 1.98 32.67
C ASN A 132 -15.20 0.53 33.01
N LYS A 133 -15.27 -0.39 32.03
CA LYS A 133 -15.55 -1.81 32.30
C LYS A 133 -14.26 -2.62 32.30
N LYS A 134 -13.75 -2.86 33.51
CA LYS A 134 -12.64 -3.78 33.78
C LYS A 134 -13.05 -5.22 33.44
N ASN A 135 -13.03 -5.60 32.17
CA ASN A 135 -13.09 -7.00 31.75
C ASN A 135 -11.72 -7.65 32.02
N VAL A 136 -11.35 -7.71 33.30
CA VAL A 136 -10.16 -8.43 33.77
C VAL A 136 -10.45 -9.91 33.60
N THR A 137 -9.93 -10.51 32.53
CA THR A 137 -10.11 -11.95 32.34
C THR A 137 -9.04 -12.72 33.12
N LYS A 138 -7.82 -12.17 33.27
CA LYS A 138 -6.71 -12.78 34.02
C LYS A 138 -5.75 -11.72 34.59
N ARG A 139 -5.03 -12.05 35.66
CA ARG A 139 -3.84 -11.29 36.12
C ARG A 139 -2.59 -11.94 35.55
N ASN A 140 -1.62 -11.16 35.07
CA ASN A 140 -0.30 -11.68 34.71
C ASN A 140 0.51 -12.06 35.97
N ALA A 141 1.68 -12.68 35.81
CA ALA A 141 2.54 -13.10 36.93
C ALA A 141 2.95 -11.96 37.88
N ASN A 142 2.85 -10.71 37.43
CA ASN A 142 3.19 -9.51 38.18
C ASN A 142 1.94 -8.80 38.76
N GLY A 143 0.76 -9.43 38.67
CA GLY A 143 -0.50 -8.92 39.23
C GLY A 143 -1.25 -7.88 38.37
N SER A 144 -0.74 -7.51 37.19
CA SER A 144 -1.40 -6.56 36.28
C SER A 144 -2.61 -7.20 35.59
N SER A 145 -3.70 -6.43 35.40
CA SER A 145 -4.89 -6.90 34.69
C SER A 145 -4.63 -7.02 33.19
N MET A 146 -4.95 -8.18 32.64
CA MET A 146 -4.82 -8.49 31.22
C MET A 146 -6.21 -8.77 30.63
N ASP A 147 -6.49 -8.24 29.44
CA ASP A 147 -7.69 -8.55 28.68
C ASP A 147 -7.59 -9.92 27.98
N GLU A 148 -8.68 -10.34 27.32
CA GLU A 148 -8.70 -11.60 26.56
C GLU A 148 -7.75 -11.64 25.36
N HIS A 149 -7.33 -10.47 24.85
CA HIS A 149 -6.41 -10.34 23.71
C HIS A 149 -4.94 -10.33 24.14
N GLY A 150 -4.66 -10.17 25.44
CA GLY A 150 -3.32 -10.14 26.02
C GLY A 150 -2.74 -8.76 26.25
N ASN A 151 -3.55 -7.71 26.13
CA ASN A 151 -3.14 -6.35 26.43
C ASN A 151 -3.21 -6.12 27.94
N ILE A 152 -2.26 -5.35 28.46
CA ILE A 152 -2.08 -5.15 29.90
C ILE A 152 -2.52 -3.73 30.26
N THR A 153 -3.46 -3.57 31.18
CA THR A 153 -3.73 -2.24 31.77
C THR A 153 -2.63 -1.93 32.78
N LEU A 154 -1.91 -0.84 32.54
CA LEU A 154 -0.86 -0.34 33.42
C LEU A 154 -1.47 0.37 34.64
N PRO A 155 -0.73 0.48 35.76
CA PRO A 155 -1.19 1.25 36.93
C PRO A 155 -1.54 2.71 36.62
N SER A 156 -0.95 3.28 35.56
CA SER A 156 -1.25 4.61 35.04
C SER A 156 -2.64 4.74 34.42
N GLY A 157 -3.27 3.62 34.04
CA GLY A 157 -4.55 3.58 33.30
C GLY A 157 -4.38 3.33 31.79
N GLU A 158 -3.17 3.42 31.25
CA GLU A 158 -2.86 3.13 29.85
C GLU A 158 -2.97 1.63 29.53
N VAL A 159 -3.30 1.29 28.29
CA VAL A 159 -3.24 -0.08 27.78
C VAL A 159 -1.90 -0.31 27.09
N GLN A 160 -1.13 -1.27 27.58
CA GLN A 160 0.05 -1.79 26.90
C GLN A 160 -0.37 -2.90 25.92
N PRO A 161 -0.21 -2.68 24.60
CA PRO A 161 -0.48 -3.71 23.60
C PRO A 161 0.34 -4.97 23.85
N TRP A 162 -0.20 -6.14 23.54
CA TRP A 162 0.56 -7.39 23.62
C TRP A 162 1.81 -7.36 22.73
N ALA A 163 1.79 -6.54 21.66
CA ALA A 163 2.93 -6.27 20.80
C ALA A 163 4.16 -5.80 21.59
N VAL A 164 3.98 -4.89 22.56
CA VAL A 164 5.07 -4.38 23.42
C VAL A 164 5.73 -5.50 24.21
N SER A 165 4.96 -6.51 24.64
CA SER A 165 5.49 -7.67 25.36
C SER A 165 6.36 -8.56 24.48
N LEU A 166 6.12 -8.59 23.15
CA LEU A 166 6.89 -9.41 22.22
C LEU A 166 8.13 -8.68 21.68
N VAL A 167 7.97 -7.45 21.21
CA VAL A 167 9.05 -6.73 20.50
C VAL A 167 9.75 -5.69 21.35
N GLY A 168 9.23 -5.41 22.55
CA GLY A 168 9.67 -4.31 23.41
C GLY A 168 9.04 -2.97 23.05
N SER A 169 9.42 -1.94 23.81
CA SER A 169 9.14 -0.53 23.51
C SER A 169 10.30 0.35 24.03
N GLY A 170 10.39 1.58 23.54
CA GLY A 170 11.40 2.55 23.93
C GLY A 170 11.05 4.00 23.57
N ASN A 171 11.81 4.94 24.12
CA ASN A 171 11.58 6.37 23.90
C ASN A 171 11.90 6.78 22.46
N GLY A 172 10.88 7.21 21.73
CA GLY A 172 10.96 7.68 20.37
C GLY A 172 11.23 9.19 20.23
N THR A 173 11.32 9.95 21.33
CA THR A 173 11.50 11.41 21.29
C THR A 173 12.71 11.80 20.43
N GLY A 174 12.50 12.75 19.50
CA GLY A 174 13.52 13.20 18.55
C GLY A 174 13.69 12.31 17.31
N LYS A 175 12.96 11.20 17.22
CA LYS A 175 12.92 10.32 16.04
C LYS A 175 11.63 10.56 15.26
N THR A 176 11.67 10.35 13.95
CA THR A 176 10.54 10.59 13.05
C THR A 176 10.18 9.35 12.24
N VAL A 177 8.88 9.07 12.10
CA VAL A 177 8.34 8.15 11.09
C VAL A 177 7.37 8.86 10.17
N TRP A 178 7.52 8.62 8.87
CA TRP A 178 6.58 9.04 7.83
C TRP A 178 5.58 7.92 7.60
N VAL A 179 4.29 8.22 7.67
CA VAL A 179 3.21 7.24 7.56
C VAL A 179 2.32 7.61 6.39
N TYR A 180 2.21 6.69 5.44
CA TYR A 180 1.22 6.76 4.37
C TYR A 180 -0.17 6.39 4.93
N GLU A 181 -1.15 7.29 4.77
CA GLU A 181 -2.53 7.09 5.22
C GLU A 181 -3.56 7.71 4.24
N PRO A 182 -4.34 6.89 3.51
CA PRO A 182 -5.25 7.41 2.48
C PRO A 182 -6.56 8.01 3.04
N HIS A 183 -6.93 7.69 4.28
CA HIS A 183 -8.26 8.00 4.85
C HIS A 183 -8.30 9.19 5.82
N GLY A 184 -7.19 9.93 5.98
CA GLY A 184 -7.14 11.09 6.87
C GLY A 184 -6.63 10.76 8.27
N TYR A 185 -6.65 11.72 9.21
CA TYR A 185 -6.25 11.51 10.60
C TYR A 185 -7.00 12.45 11.55
N TYR A 186 -7.51 11.92 12.65
CA TYR A 186 -8.16 12.71 13.69
C TYR A 186 -7.15 13.17 14.74
N LYS A 187 -7.10 14.47 15.01
CA LYS A 187 -6.21 15.04 16.03
C LYS A 187 -6.72 14.75 17.45
N ASP A 188 -6.33 13.62 18.01
CA ASP A 188 -6.65 13.19 19.38
C ASP A 188 -5.63 13.70 20.44
N GLY A 189 -4.41 14.02 20.01
CA GLY A 189 -3.31 14.48 20.87
C GLY A 189 -2.47 13.35 21.48
N GLU A 190 -2.74 12.09 21.16
CA GLU A 190 -1.97 10.92 21.61
C GLU A 190 -0.61 10.82 20.95
N VAL A 191 -0.52 11.27 19.70
CA VAL A 191 0.68 11.20 18.88
C VAL A 191 1.21 12.60 18.59
N ASN A 192 2.54 12.73 18.51
CA ASN A 192 3.20 13.96 18.10
C ASN A 192 3.19 14.08 16.57
N ILE A 193 2.17 14.70 15.99
CA ILE A 193 2.11 14.93 14.54
C ILE A 193 2.90 16.19 14.16
N ASP A 194 3.81 16.04 13.20
CA ASP A 194 4.49 17.15 12.53
C ASP A 194 3.66 17.63 11.34
N TRP A 195 2.77 18.58 11.61
CA TRP A 195 1.89 19.16 10.60
C TRP A 195 2.62 20.03 9.57
N ASN A 196 3.85 20.46 9.84
CA ASN A 196 4.62 21.28 8.89
C ASN A 196 5.16 20.42 7.73
N ARG A 197 5.53 19.16 8.02
CA ARG A 197 5.96 18.20 7.00
C ARG A 197 4.86 17.27 6.51
N SER A 198 3.74 17.19 7.23
CA SER A 198 2.60 16.39 6.79
C SER A 198 1.92 17.04 5.60
N LYS A 199 1.51 16.23 4.62
CA LYS A 199 0.84 16.74 3.41
C LYS A 199 -0.31 15.85 2.98
N SER A 200 -1.45 16.48 2.67
CA SER A 200 -2.52 15.85 1.92
C SER A 200 -2.49 16.34 0.48
N PHE A 201 -2.48 15.39 -0.45
CA PHE A 201 -2.64 15.60 -1.88
C PHE A 201 -4.10 15.44 -2.31
N ASN A 202 -4.96 14.98 -1.41
CA ASN A 202 -6.39 14.90 -1.64
C ASN A 202 -7.01 16.31 -1.62
N SER A 203 -7.83 16.63 -2.62
CA SER A 203 -8.51 17.93 -2.73
C SER A 203 -9.47 18.21 -1.56
N SER A 204 -9.95 17.16 -0.87
CA SER A 204 -10.75 17.26 0.36
C SER A 204 -9.90 17.43 1.63
N GLY A 205 -8.60 17.71 1.50
CA GLY A 205 -7.68 17.91 2.61
C GLY A 205 -7.47 16.63 3.43
N TRP A 206 -7.52 16.74 4.76
CA TRP A 206 -7.37 15.60 5.67
C TRP A 206 -8.66 14.79 5.88
N GLY A 207 -9.76 15.16 5.21
CA GLY A 207 -11.00 14.37 5.16
C GLY A 207 -11.80 14.43 6.46
N ASP A 208 -12.80 13.55 6.55
CA ASP A 208 -13.60 13.43 7.76
C ASP A 208 -12.81 12.65 8.83
N PRO A 209 -12.45 13.27 9.97
CA PRO A 209 -11.84 12.55 11.08
C PRO A 209 -12.67 11.38 11.64
N TYR A 210 -13.94 11.25 11.27
CA TYR A 210 -14.80 10.16 11.75
C TYR A 210 -14.67 8.85 10.97
N SER A 211 -14.09 8.89 9.77
CA SER A 211 -13.73 7.69 8.99
C SER A 211 -12.25 7.31 9.11
N SER A 212 -11.44 8.11 9.81
CA SER A 212 -9.97 7.97 9.87
C SER A 212 -9.45 6.98 10.91
N THR A 213 -10.21 5.95 11.26
CA THR A 213 -9.86 5.09 12.39
C THR A 213 -8.58 4.29 12.15
N HIS A 214 -8.31 3.89 10.91
CA HIS A 214 -7.08 3.20 10.52
C HIS A 214 -5.82 4.03 10.82
N ALA A 215 -5.78 5.28 10.36
CA ALA A 215 -4.62 6.15 10.54
C ALA A 215 -4.32 6.45 12.01
N ASN A 216 -5.37 6.70 12.81
CA ASN A 216 -5.22 6.88 14.25
C ASN A 216 -4.65 5.63 14.91
N HIS A 217 -5.10 4.45 14.50
CA HIS A 217 -4.62 3.18 14.99
C HIS A 217 -3.14 2.95 14.65
N VAL A 218 -2.78 3.10 13.37
CA VAL A 218 -1.41 2.96 12.86
C VAL A 218 -0.46 3.91 13.60
N ALA A 219 -0.82 5.20 13.70
CA ALA A 219 0.00 6.18 14.39
C ALA A 219 0.11 5.89 15.90
N SER A 220 -0.97 5.44 16.53
CA SER A 220 -1.00 5.18 17.97
C SER A 220 -0.11 4.00 18.35
N ILE A 221 -0.22 2.86 17.66
CA ILE A 221 0.59 1.70 18.01
C ILE A 221 2.09 1.96 17.79
N LEU A 222 2.40 2.82 16.82
CA LEU A 222 3.74 3.26 16.52
C LEU A 222 4.29 4.20 17.60
N ALA A 223 3.58 5.29 17.90
CA ALA A 223 4.15 6.47 18.56
C ALA A 223 3.30 7.09 19.67
N ALA A 224 2.19 6.48 20.08
CA ALA A 224 1.39 7.00 21.20
C ALA A 224 2.29 7.30 22.40
N LYS A 225 2.04 8.47 23.01
CA LYS A 225 2.80 8.95 24.17
C LYS A 225 2.64 7.99 25.34
N LYS A 226 3.62 8.04 26.23
CA LYS A 226 3.55 7.39 27.54
C LYS A 226 3.31 8.47 28.59
N ASN A 227 2.04 8.85 28.78
CA ASN A 227 1.60 10.02 29.55
C ASN A 227 0.45 9.73 30.54
N GLY A 228 0.05 8.47 30.69
CA GLY A 228 -1.03 8.01 31.57
C GLY A 228 -2.39 7.84 30.90
N THR A 229 -2.53 8.07 29.59
CA THR A 229 -3.80 7.90 28.86
C THR A 229 -3.64 7.07 27.59
N GLY A 230 -4.72 6.45 27.13
CA GLY A 230 -4.75 5.72 25.85
C GLY A 230 -3.86 4.49 25.84
N ILE A 231 -3.02 4.35 24.80
CA ILE A 231 -2.18 3.15 24.62
C ILE A 231 -0.67 3.46 24.70
N HIS A 232 0.11 2.45 25.07
CA HIS A 232 1.56 2.53 25.05
C HIS A 232 2.11 2.22 23.65
N GLY A 233 2.50 3.26 22.91
CA GLY A 233 3.17 3.12 21.61
C GLY A 233 4.54 2.45 21.72
N ILE A 234 4.99 1.76 20.67
CA ILE A 234 6.28 1.05 20.68
C ILE A 234 7.46 2.01 20.69
N ALA A 235 7.44 3.03 19.83
CA ALA A 235 8.37 4.16 19.83
C ALA A 235 7.72 5.37 20.49
N HIS A 236 7.36 5.24 21.77
CA HIS A 236 6.53 6.20 22.47
C HIS A 236 7.09 7.62 22.41
N GLY A 237 6.27 8.57 21.95
CA GLY A 237 6.65 9.98 21.79
C GLY A 237 7.43 10.33 20.53
N ALA A 238 7.67 9.37 19.62
CA ALA A 238 8.19 9.67 18.29
C ALA A 238 7.28 10.66 17.54
N THR A 239 7.89 11.43 16.65
CA THR A 239 7.18 12.32 15.74
C THR A 239 6.65 11.52 14.55
N VAL A 240 5.39 11.74 14.19
CA VAL A 240 4.76 11.16 13.00
C VAL A 240 4.52 12.25 11.97
N VAL A 241 4.95 11.99 10.73
CA VAL A 241 4.61 12.81 9.55
C VAL A 241 3.58 12.03 8.74
N LEU A 242 2.41 12.61 8.51
CA LEU A 242 1.33 11.96 7.78
C LEU A 242 1.38 12.33 6.31
N ILE A 243 1.09 11.36 5.45
CA ILE A 243 1.07 11.53 3.99
C ILE A 243 -0.20 10.93 3.44
N ARG A 244 -1.11 11.79 2.98
CA ARG A 244 -2.36 11.36 2.35
C ARG A 244 -2.28 11.59 0.84
N PRO A 245 -2.26 10.53 0.01
CA PRO A 245 -2.30 10.70 -1.43
C PRO A 245 -3.66 11.20 -1.92
N ASP A 246 -3.71 11.63 -3.17
CA ASP A 246 -4.95 11.62 -3.92
C ASP A 246 -5.30 10.18 -4.33
N ALA A 247 -6.24 9.57 -3.61
CA ALA A 247 -6.68 8.19 -3.85
C ALA A 247 -7.51 8.02 -5.14
N SER A 248 -7.81 9.09 -5.86
CA SER A 248 -8.55 9.04 -7.14
C SER A 248 -7.67 8.79 -8.36
N SER A 249 -6.35 8.68 -8.18
CA SER A 249 -5.41 8.41 -9.26
C SER A 249 -4.16 7.70 -8.77
N PHE A 250 -3.57 6.83 -9.60
CA PHE A 250 -2.27 6.24 -9.30
C PHE A 250 -1.16 7.31 -9.27
N SER A 251 -1.26 8.31 -10.15
CA SER A 251 -0.35 9.45 -10.15
C SER A 251 -0.40 10.25 -8.84
N GLY A 252 -1.53 10.28 -8.14
CA GLY A 252 -1.67 10.84 -6.80
C GLY A 252 -0.86 10.09 -5.72
N LEU A 253 -0.80 8.75 -5.81
CA LEU A 253 0.10 7.94 -4.99
C LEU A 253 1.57 8.22 -5.31
N VAL A 254 1.92 8.27 -6.59
CA VAL A 254 3.29 8.51 -7.06
C VAL A 254 3.79 9.89 -6.62
N GLU A 255 2.96 10.93 -6.72
CA GLU A 255 3.27 12.28 -6.25
C GLU A 255 3.54 12.33 -4.74
N ALA A 256 2.72 11.61 -3.96
CA ALA A 256 2.90 11.52 -2.52
C ALA A 256 4.24 10.87 -2.17
N LEU A 257 4.63 9.79 -2.87
CA LEU A 257 5.93 9.14 -2.67
C LEU A 257 7.11 10.01 -3.13
N ASP A 258 6.98 10.77 -4.22
CA ASP A 258 8.00 11.74 -4.65
C ASP A 258 8.25 12.78 -3.57
N TYR A 259 7.18 13.30 -2.97
CA TYR A 259 7.27 14.23 -1.85
C TYR A 259 7.93 13.61 -0.62
N VAL A 260 7.59 12.38 -0.24
CA VAL A 260 8.29 11.69 0.86
C VAL A 260 9.77 11.56 0.54
N ARG A 261 10.11 11.06 -0.65
CA ARG A 261 11.50 10.88 -1.08
C ARG A 261 12.31 12.17 -1.08
N LYS A 262 11.68 13.29 -1.38
CA LYS A 262 12.30 14.63 -1.36
C LYS A 262 12.59 15.13 0.06
N ASN A 263 11.74 14.79 1.03
CA ASN A 263 11.72 15.44 2.34
C ASN A 263 12.15 14.54 3.51
N ILE A 264 12.13 13.21 3.35
CA ILE A 264 12.59 12.26 4.36
C ILE A 264 14.09 12.40 4.59
N LYS A 265 14.52 12.33 5.85
CA LYS A 265 15.92 12.49 6.24
C LYS A 265 16.56 11.14 6.60
N PRO A 266 17.89 10.99 6.46
CA PRO A 266 18.59 9.83 6.97
C PRO A 266 18.30 9.58 8.46
N GLY A 267 18.00 8.34 8.82
CA GLY A 267 17.63 7.95 10.19
C GLY A 267 16.13 8.03 10.50
N GLU A 268 15.33 8.61 9.60
CA GLU A 268 13.87 8.50 9.64
C GLU A 268 13.41 7.19 8.96
N VAL A 269 12.20 6.76 9.28
CA VAL A 269 11.58 5.55 8.70
C VAL A 269 10.34 5.95 7.91
N PHE A 270 10.07 5.28 6.81
CA PHE A 270 8.80 5.35 6.08
C PHE A 270 8.00 4.08 6.32
N ASN A 271 6.69 4.22 6.55
CA ASN A 271 5.76 3.13 6.75
C ASN A 271 4.60 3.22 5.77
N PHE A 272 4.41 2.15 5.02
CA PHE A 272 3.31 1.94 4.09
C PHE A 272 2.37 0.86 4.64
N SER A 273 1.42 1.29 5.47
CA SER A 273 0.41 0.43 6.13
C SER A 273 -0.77 0.07 5.22
N ALA A 274 -0.51 -0.15 3.94
CA ALA A 274 -1.54 -0.52 2.97
C ALA A 274 -0.91 -1.40 1.89
N GLY A 275 -1.71 -1.84 0.94
CA GLY A 275 -1.19 -2.46 -0.28
C GLY A 275 -2.28 -2.67 -1.31
N PHE A 276 -1.92 -3.03 -2.52
CA PHE A 276 -2.91 -3.17 -3.59
C PHE A 276 -3.88 -4.32 -3.31
N LYS A 277 -5.12 -4.22 -3.78
CA LYS A 277 -6.09 -5.30 -3.62
C LYS A 277 -5.69 -6.51 -4.48
N GLY A 278 -5.50 -7.66 -3.83
CA GLY A 278 -4.86 -8.86 -4.39
C GLY A 278 -5.63 -9.65 -5.46
N GLU A 279 -6.76 -9.16 -5.97
CA GLU A 279 -7.56 -9.88 -6.98
C GLU A 279 -7.63 -9.19 -8.35
N SER A 280 -7.18 -7.93 -8.48
CA SER A 280 -7.49 -7.06 -9.63
C SER A 280 -6.32 -6.63 -10.52
N LEU A 281 -5.13 -7.24 -10.43
CA LEU A 281 -3.94 -6.79 -11.18
C LEU A 281 -3.53 -7.69 -12.35
N TRP A 282 -4.47 -8.40 -12.97
CA TRP A 282 -4.18 -9.41 -14.01
C TRP A 282 -3.87 -8.85 -15.40
N GLY A 283 -4.04 -7.53 -15.61
CA GLY A 283 -3.72 -6.86 -16.87
C GLY A 283 -2.31 -6.25 -16.89
N GLU A 284 -1.67 -6.25 -18.05
CA GLU A 284 -0.32 -5.68 -18.23
C GLU A 284 -0.24 -4.19 -17.84
N GLU A 285 -1.33 -3.43 -17.99
CA GLU A 285 -1.36 -2.02 -17.60
C GLU A 285 -1.31 -1.81 -16.09
N GLU A 286 -2.04 -2.61 -15.31
CA GLU A 286 -1.99 -2.58 -13.85
C GLU A 286 -0.60 -3.00 -13.34
N ARG A 287 -0.02 -4.02 -13.98
CA ARG A 287 1.34 -4.51 -13.70
C ARG A 287 2.41 -3.44 -13.96
N LYS A 288 2.26 -2.60 -14.98
CA LYS A 288 3.14 -1.42 -15.19
C LYS A 288 3.05 -0.44 -14.02
N GLY A 289 1.85 -0.21 -13.48
CA GLY A 289 1.65 0.57 -12.26
C GLY A 289 2.38 -0.01 -11.06
N LEU A 290 2.23 -1.31 -10.82
CA LEU A 290 2.98 -2.01 -9.76
C LEU A 290 4.50 -1.84 -9.88
N ARG A 291 5.07 -2.05 -11.07
CA ARG A 291 6.51 -1.85 -11.31
C ARG A 291 6.95 -0.42 -11.04
N LEU A 292 6.10 0.56 -11.34
CA LEU A 292 6.40 1.95 -11.05
C LEU A 292 6.36 2.25 -9.56
N PHE A 293 5.39 1.69 -8.83
CA PHE A 293 5.33 1.79 -7.37
C PHE A 293 6.55 1.17 -6.70
N GLU A 294 6.96 -0.01 -7.17
CA GLU A 294 8.20 -0.66 -6.74
C GLU A 294 9.43 0.20 -6.97
N LYS A 295 9.56 0.78 -8.17
CA LYS A 295 10.66 1.70 -8.49
C LYS A 295 10.68 2.89 -7.53
N ALA A 296 9.51 3.45 -7.20
CA ALA A 296 9.40 4.54 -6.23
C ALA A 296 9.86 4.11 -4.83
N LEU A 297 9.41 2.96 -4.32
CA LEU A 297 9.81 2.44 -3.01
C LEU A 297 11.30 2.06 -2.96
N LYS A 298 11.85 1.48 -4.03
CA LYS A 298 13.30 1.21 -4.17
C LYS A 298 14.11 2.49 -4.20
N SER A 299 13.59 3.57 -4.78
CA SER A 299 14.25 4.88 -4.72
C SER A 299 14.24 5.46 -3.30
N LEU A 300 13.15 5.27 -2.57
CA LEU A 300 13.01 5.68 -1.16
C LEU A 300 13.91 4.87 -0.20
N SER A 301 14.02 3.57 -0.42
CA SER A 301 14.85 2.70 0.42
C SER A 301 16.35 3.05 0.35
N LYS A 302 16.80 3.76 -0.69
CA LYS A 302 18.18 4.29 -0.79
C LYS A 302 18.50 5.34 0.27
N VAL A 303 17.50 6.00 0.87
CA VAL A 303 17.71 7.11 1.81
C VAL A 303 17.07 6.90 3.19
N ALA A 304 16.10 5.99 3.30
CA ALA A 304 15.41 5.68 4.53
C ALA A 304 15.05 4.21 4.61
N VAL A 305 14.79 3.70 5.81
CA VAL A 305 14.17 2.38 5.97
C VAL A 305 12.69 2.49 5.64
N CYS A 306 12.16 1.56 4.86
CA CYS A 306 10.77 1.49 4.45
C CYS A 306 10.16 0.19 4.96
N THR A 307 9.00 0.24 5.59
CA THR A 307 8.19 -0.95 5.95
C THR A 307 6.93 -0.98 5.11
N ILE A 308 6.56 -2.16 4.61
CA ILE A 308 5.32 -2.37 3.86
C ILE A 308 4.55 -3.58 4.39
N ALA A 309 3.23 -3.44 4.49
CA ALA A 309 2.33 -4.54 4.83
C ALA A 309 2.31 -5.61 3.72
N SER A 310 2.38 -6.89 4.10
CA SER A 310 2.38 -8.00 3.13
C SER A 310 1.00 -8.33 2.53
N GLY A 311 -0.06 -7.64 2.95
CA GLY A 311 -1.44 -7.89 2.54
C GLY A 311 -2.18 -8.91 3.41
N ASN A 312 -3.51 -8.93 3.25
CA ASN A 312 -4.47 -9.57 4.16
C ASN A 312 -5.30 -10.69 3.50
N SER A 313 -4.84 -11.27 2.39
CA SER A 313 -5.56 -12.31 1.65
C SER A 313 -4.87 -13.68 1.65
N SER A 314 -3.96 -13.92 2.59
CA SER A 314 -3.12 -15.14 2.66
C SER A 314 -2.43 -15.49 1.33
N GLN A 315 -2.05 -14.48 0.56
CA GLN A 315 -1.37 -14.64 -0.72
C GLN A 315 0.09 -15.09 -0.56
N ASN A 316 0.57 -15.91 -1.49
CA ASN A 316 1.97 -16.26 -1.63
C ASN A 316 2.69 -15.22 -2.48
N LEU A 317 3.46 -14.35 -1.86
CA LEU A 317 4.19 -13.25 -2.53
C LEU A 317 5.22 -13.72 -3.55
N ASP A 318 5.58 -15.01 -3.57
CA ASP A 318 6.49 -15.55 -4.58
C ASP A 318 5.78 -15.91 -5.89
N THR A 319 4.46 -16.11 -5.86
CA THR A 319 3.67 -16.56 -7.02
C THR A 319 2.53 -15.63 -7.38
N ASP A 320 2.00 -14.92 -6.38
CA ASP A 320 0.88 -14.02 -6.52
C ASP A 320 1.45 -12.64 -6.80
N HIS A 321 1.11 -12.04 -7.94
CA HIS A 321 1.59 -10.73 -8.40
C HIS A 321 1.03 -9.56 -7.57
N TYR A 322 0.95 -9.73 -6.25
CA TYR A 322 0.88 -8.63 -5.30
C TYR A 322 2.04 -7.65 -5.50
N PHE A 323 3.14 -8.20 -6.02
CA PHE A 323 4.47 -7.67 -6.20
C PHE A 323 5.02 -8.22 -7.54
N GLU A 324 5.50 -7.37 -8.46
CA GLU A 324 5.94 -7.73 -9.83
C GLU A 324 7.36 -8.31 -9.86
N SER A 325 8.29 -7.72 -9.11
CA SER A 325 9.66 -8.25 -8.96
C SER A 325 9.84 -8.93 -7.60
N SER A 326 10.99 -9.59 -7.37
CA SER A 326 11.45 -9.86 -6.01
C SER A 326 11.69 -8.51 -5.32
N TRP A 327 10.67 -8.03 -4.60
CA TRP A 327 10.55 -6.67 -4.06
C TRP A 327 11.75 -6.19 -3.26
N SER A 328 12.42 -7.12 -2.62
CA SER A 328 13.67 -6.92 -1.92
C SER A 328 14.63 -8.03 -2.36
N THR A 329 15.89 -7.67 -2.52
CA THR A 329 16.91 -8.65 -2.15
C THR A 329 16.94 -8.66 -0.63
N ARG A 330 16.91 -9.84 -0.02
CA ARG A 330 17.06 -10.00 1.43
C ARG A 330 18.28 -9.18 1.85
N ASN A 331 18.08 -8.10 2.61
CA ASN A 331 19.06 -7.10 3.12
C ASN A 331 18.86 -5.64 2.66
N ASP A 332 17.90 -5.31 1.80
CA ASP A 332 17.62 -3.91 1.44
C ASP A 332 16.90 -3.15 2.57
N ASN A 333 16.94 -1.82 2.53
CA ASN A 333 16.20 -0.96 3.45
C ASN A 333 14.67 -1.01 3.26
N LEU A 334 14.15 -1.77 2.28
CA LEU A 334 12.73 -2.04 2.09
C LEU A 334 12.37 -3.37 2.75
N LYS A 335 11.46 -3.34 3.72
CA LYS A 335 11.09 -4.48 4.57
C LYS A 335 9.62 -4.86 4.36
N VAL A 336 9.38 -6.07 3.88
CA VAL A 336 8.01 -6.62 3.76
C VAL A 336 7.62 -7.31 5.05
N ILE A 337 6.47 -6.93 5.59
CA ILE A 337 6.06 -7.26 6.95
C ILE A 337 4.83 -8.18 6.96
N GLY A 338 5.05 -9.41 7.42
CA GLY A 338 4.00 -10.37 7.70
C GLY A 338 3.39 -10.18 9.09
N GLY A 339 2.16 -10.68 9.28
CA GLY A 339 1.39 -10.56 10.50
C GLY A 339 1.39 -11.80 11.38
N LEU A 340 1.35 -11.61 12.69
CA LEU A 340 1.28 -12.65 13.72
C LEU A 340 -0.01 -12.57 14.54
N SER A 341 -0.53 -13.74 14.86
CA SER A 341 -1.51 -13.93 15.93
C SER A 341 -0.86 -14.45 17.19
N ARG A 342 -1.44 -14.06 18.33
CA ARG A 342 -1.07 -14.54 19.66
C ARG A 342 -2.12 -15.54 20.14
N PHE A 343 -1.67 -16.64 20.73
CA PHE A 343 -2.54 -17.66 21.31
C PHE A 343 -2.11 -18.00 22.73
N ILE A 344 -3.08 -18.42 23.54
CA ILE A 344 -2.86 -18.91 24.90
C ILE A 344 -3.15 -20.41 24.91
N GLY A 345 -2.10 -21.23 24.99
CA GLY A 345 -2.20 -22.68 25.10
C GLY A 345 -1.99 -23.17 26.54
N ARG A 346 -2.11 -24.48 26.73
CA ARG A 346 -1.85 -25.14 28.04
C ARG A 346 -0.43 -24.91 28.57
N ARG A 347 0.54 -24.68 27.68
CA ARG A 347 1.97 -24.49 28.02
C ARG A 347 2.40 -23.01 28.04
N GLY A 348 1.47 -22.07 27.95
CA GLY A 348 1.74 -20.64 27.93
C GLY A 348 1.38 -19.96 26.62
N ILE A 349 2.01 -18.81 26.38
CA ILE A 349 1.78 -17.98 25.20
C ILE A 349 2.61 -18.54 24.04
N TYR A 350 2.00 -18.65 22.86
CA TYR A 350 2.72 -18.93 21.61
C TYR A 350 2.24 -17.99 20.50
N TYR A 351 3.09 -17.82 19.49
CA TYR A 351 2.85 -16.98 18.34
C TYR A 351 2.83 -17.84 17.09
N ALA A 352 1.92 -17.53 16.18
CA ALA A 352 1.85 -18.17 14.87
C ALA A 352 1.53 -17.12 13.81
N PRO A 353 1.88 -17.38 12.53
CA PRO A 353 1.45 -16.52 11.44
C PRO A 353 -0.06 -16.25 11.51
N TRP A 354 -0.46 -15.00 11.32
CA TRP A 354 -1.87 -14.67 11.16
C TRP A 354 -2.38 -15.33 9.87
N GLU A 355 -3.55 -15.96 9.94
CA GLU A 355 -4.09 -16.80 8.86
C GLU A 355 -4.15 -16.05 7.53
N ASN A 356 -4.57 -14.78 7.57
CA ASN A 356 -4.74 -13.91 6.41
C ASN A 356 -3.48 -13.15 6.00
N SER A 357 -2.37 -13.27 6.73
CA SER A 357 -1.13 -12.62 6.34
C SER A 357 -0.60 -13.16 5.02
N GLY A 358 -0.14 -12.28 4.12
CA GLY A 358 0.76 -12.66 3.05
C GLY A 358 1.98 -13.45 3.57
N PHE A 359 2.54 -14.33 2.73
CA PHE A 359 3.70 -15.17 3.03
C PHE A 359 4.57 -15.36 1.79
N GLY A 360 5.77 -15.93 1.95
CA GLY A 360 6.71 -16.15 0.84
C GLY A 360 8.13 -15.76 1.21
N SER A 361 9.06 -15.98 0.29
CA SER A 361 10.47 -15.63 0.44
C SER A 361 10.72 -14.13 0.61
N GLN A 362 9.75 -13.30 0.18
CA GLN A 362 9.79 -11.85 0.28
C GLN A 362 9.57 -11.33 1.71
N ILE A 363 9.02 -12.12 2.64
CA ILE A 363 8.79 -11.66 4.02
C ILE A 363 10.13 -11.46 4.73
N ASP A 364 10.43 -10.22 5.09
CA ASP A 364 11.61 -9.87 5.89
C ASP A 364 11.38 -10.16 7.38
N TYR A 365 10.19 -9.82 7.89
CA TYR A 365 9.88 -9.90 9.31
C TYR A 365 8.42 -10.30 9.57
N TRP A 366 8.21 -11.00 10.68
CA TRP A 366 6.88 -11.26 11.23
C TRP A 366 6.63 -10.40 12.47
N LEU A 367 5.55 -9.62 12.47
CA LEU A 367 5.20 -8.72 13.56
C LEU A 367 3.75 -8.93 14.03
N PRO A 368 3.41 -8.55 15.29
CA PRO A 368 2.05 -8.58 15.81
C PRO A 368 1.04 -7.97 14.83
N ALA A 369 -0.04 -8.67 14.53
CA ALA A 369 -1.09 -8.20 13.63
C ALA A 369 -2.49 -8.38 14.19
N GLY A 370 -2.73 -9.36 15.07
CA GLY A 370 -4.07 -9.68 15.56
C GLY A 370 -4.49 -8.88 16.80
N LYS A 371 -5.72 -8.35 16.79
CA LYS A 371 -6.40 -7.72 17.95
C LYS A 371 -5.55 -6.67 18.67
N LEU A 372 -4.96 -5.77 17.89
CA LEU A 372 -4.17 -4.67 18.42
C LEU A 372 -5.08 -3.52 18.84
N PRO A 373 -4.84 -2.87 19.99
CA PRO A 373 -5.71 -1.80 20.48
C PRO A 373 -5.30 -0.43 19.92
N SER A 374 -6.29 0.44 19.76
CA SER A 374 -6.15 1.88 19.56
C SER A 374 -7.09 2.63 20.52
N TRP A 375 -6.74 3.85 20.90
CA TRP A 375 -7.60 4.67 21.76
C TRP A 375 -8.34 5.73 20.96
N ASN A 376 -9.66 5.64 20.95
CA ASN A 376 -10.51 6.69 20.44
C ASN A 376 -10.88 7.65 21.58
N LYS A 377 -10.10 8.72 21.71
CA LYS A 377 -10.29 9.75 22.74
C LYS A 377 -11.67 10.40 22.70
N LYS A 378 -12.22 10.64 21.51
CA LYS A 378 -13.52 11.32 21.34
C LYS A 378 -14.66 10.54 22.00
N HIS A 379 -14.63 9.21 21.88
CA HIS A 379 -15.64 8.33 22.47
C HIS A 379 -15.18 7.68 23.78
N ASN A 380 -13.98 8.02 24.26
CA ASN A 380 -13.34 7.46 25.43
C ASN A 380 -13.36 5.91 25.48
N ARG A 381 -13.11 5.29 24.33
CA ARG A 381 -13.17 3.82 24.14
C ARG A 381 -11.96 3.31 23.36
N TYR A 382 -11.63 2.05 23.56
CA TYR A 382 -10.64 1.36 22.72
C TYR A 382 -11.32 0.70 21.53
N SER A 383 -10.71 0.79 20.36
CA SER A 383 -11.01 -0.02 19.17
C SER A 383 -9.91 -1.04 18.95
N PHE A 384 -10.22 -2.11 18.22
CA PHE A 384 -9.30 -3.20 17.95
C PHE A 384 -9.19 -3.47 16.45
N GLY A 385 -7.99 -3.79 16.00
CA GLY A 385 -7.67 -4.01 14.59
C GLY A 385 -6.87 -5.28 14.40
N SER A 386 -7.14 -5.99 13.31
CA SER A 386 -6.37 -7.17 12.91
C SER A 386 -5.89 -7.03 11.47
N GLY A 387 -4.58 -7.09 11.23
CA GLY A 387 -4.04 -6.98 9.87
C GLY A 387 -2.56 -6.64 9.77
N THR A 388 -1.99 -6.91 8.59
CA THR A 388 -0.58 -6.60 8.29
C THR A 388 -0.31 -5.10 8.24
N SER A 389 -1.35 -4.29 8.00
CA SER A 389 -1.29 -2.82 8.13
C SER A 389 -1.01 -2.33 9.56
N TYR A 390 -1.31 -3.15 10.58
CA TYR A 390 -0.93 -2.88 11.98
C TYR A 390 0.41 -3.51 12.37
N ALA A 391 0.88 -4.53 11.64
CA ALA A 391 2.20 -5.13 11.81
C ALA A 391 3.33 -4.25 11.23
N ALA A 392 3.12 -3.66 10.06
CA ALA A 392 4.07 -2.75 9.42
C ALA A 392 4.53 -1.57 10.31
N PRO A 393 3.65 -0.83 11.01
CA PRO A 393 4.06 0.29 11.85
C PRO A 393 4.78 -0.15 13.13
N ILE A 394 4.50 -1.36 13.61
CA ILE A 394 5.27 -1.98 14.70
C ILE A 394 6.70 -2.23 14.23
N ALA A 395 6.88 -2.80 13.04
CA ALA A 395 8.21 -2.96 12.46
C ALA A 395 8.91 -1.61 12.29
N ALA A 396 8.21 -0.59 11.81
CA ALA A 396 8.76 0.76 11.65
C ALA A 396 9.28 1.31 12.99
N ALA A 397 8.51 1.17 14.07
CA ALA A 397 8.91 1.59 15.41
C ALA A 397 10.15 0.83 15.92
N VAL A 398 10.19 -0.50 15.74
CA VAL A 398 11.34 -1.32 16.13
C VAL A 398 12.59 -0.90 15.36
N LEU A 399 12.49 -0.73 14.03
CA LEU A 399 13.61 -0.33 13.18
C LEU A 399 14.08 1.11 13.47
N LEU A 400 13.16 2.02 13.81
CA LEU A 400 13.47 3.39 14.23
C LEU A 400 14.25 3.44 15.54
N LEU A 401 13.86 2.63 16.52
CA LEU A 401 14.51 2.58 17.84
C LEU A 401 15.85 1.86 17.80
N THR A 402 16.00 0.89 16.91
CA THR A 402 17.21 0.06 16.80
C THR A 402 18.19 0.55 15.72
N ASN A 403 17.88 1.66 15.05
CA ASN A 403 18.64 2.16 13.89
C ASN A 403 18.86 1.05 12.84
N ASN A 404 17.78 0.36 12.47
CA ASN A 404 17.76 -0.77 11.53
C ASN A 404 18.61 -1.98 11.95
N LYS A 405 18.86 -2.14 13.25
CA LYS A 405 19.63 -3.27 13.81
C LYS A 405 18.85 -3.98 14.93
N PRO A 406 17.65 -4.51 14.63
CA PRO A 406 16.88 -5.21 15.65
C PRO A 406 17.55 -6.53 16.03
N LYS A 407 17.27 -6.98 17.24
CA LYS A 407 17.58 -8.35 17.67
C LYS A 407 16.51 -9.30 17.14
N ASN A 408 16.82 -10.60 17.17
CA ASN A 408 15.85 -11.63 16.81
C ASN A 408 15.23 -12.22 18.10
N ALA A 409 13.93 -12.03 18.29
CA ALA A 409 13.21 -12.62 19.41
C ALA A 409 12.87 -14.10 19.18
N LEU A 410 12.45 -14.45 17.96
CA LEU A 410 12.14 -15.82 17.54
C LEU A 410 12.01 -15.90 16.01
N ASN A 411 12.02 -17.11 15.47
CA ASN A 411 11.73 -17.35 14.06
C ASN A 411 10.32 -17.93 13.89
N ILE A 412 9.60 -17.45 12.87
CA ILE A 412 8.25 -17.90 12.53
C ILE A 412 8.25 -18.45 11.10
N THR A 413 7.56 -19.57 10.90
CA THR A 413 7.45 -20.25 9.61
C THR A 413 5.99 -20.31 9.16
N LYS A 414 5.71 -19.90 7.91
CA LYS A 414 4.43 -20.13 7.20
C LYS A 414 4.73 -20.79 5.86
N ASN A 415 4.10 -21.94 5.58
CA ASN A 415 4.23 -22.66 4.30
C ASN A 415 5.69 -22.87 3.83
N GLY A 416 6.59 -23.23 4.76
CA GLY A 416 8.01 -23.46 4.47
C GLY A 416 8.89 -22.21 4.49
N TYR A 417 8.33 -21.01 4.47
CA TYR A 417 9.08 -19.75 4.53
C TYR A 417 9.28 -19.30 5.98
N THR A 418 10.53 -19.07 6.37
CA THR A 418 10.91 -18.68 7.73
C THR A 418 11.54 -17.30 7.75
N ALA A 419 11.01 -16.42 8.60
CA ALA A 419 11.56 -15.10 8.84
C ALA A 419 11.61 -14.78 10.36
N PRO A 420 12.50 -13.86 10.79
CA PRO A 420 12.61 -13.49 12.19
C PRO A 420 11.49 -12.56 12.68
N VAL A 421 11.29 -12.53 13.99
CA VAL A 421 10.52 -11.52 14.72
C VAL A 421 11.52 -10.51 15.28
N PRO A 422 11.59 -9.28 14.74
CA PRO A 422 12.53 -8.28 15.21
C PRO A 422 12.11 -7.72 16.57
N SER A 423 13.09 -7.49 17.46
CA SER A 423 12.89 -6.91 18.79
C SER A 423 13.88 -5.79 19.09
N ILE A 424 13.47 -4.91 19.98
CA ILE A 424 14.32 -3.85 20.57
C ILE A 424 15.25 -4.44 21.64
N ARG A 425 14.84 -5.53 22.30
CA ARG A 425 15.51 -6.12 23.47
C ARG A 425 16.22 -7.41 23.15
#